data_AF-A0A2G9S760-F1
#
_entry.id   AF-A0A2G9S760-F1
#
_cell.length_a   1.000
_cell.length_b   1.000
_cell.length_c   1.000
_cell.angle_alpha   90.00
_cell.angle_beta   90.00
_cell.angle_gamma   90.00
#
_symmetry.space_group_name_H-M   'P 1'
#
loop_
_entity.id
_entity.type
_entity.pdbx_description
1 polymer ?
#
loop_
_entity_poly.entity_id
_entity_poly.type
_entity_poly.pdbx_seq_one_letter_code
_entity_poly.pdbx_strand_id
1 'polypeptide(L)'
;MPLAQAVSILQKHCRMIRNVQILYSEQAIAPTIEQIDQSFGATHPGIYNSAEQLFHLNFRGLSFSFQLDSWTEAPKYEPNFAHGLASLQIPHGAMVKRMYIYSGNSLQDTKAPTMPLGCYMGNVYAESVDVLRDASGPLGLRLRLQSTGCGPGVMADAKLRVSERCVFFGDSCQDVMSTLGAPHKIFYKSEDKMKIHSPSPHKQVPAKCNDYFYNYFTLGVDILFDANTHRAKKFVLHTNYPGHYNFNIYHRCDFRIPLTVKRDSSETQTEICTTYSKVRYHSLQLVHPNLFFQY
;
A
#
# COMPACT_ATOMS: atom_id res chain seq x y z
N MET A 1 -36.48 1.87 -9.15
CA MET A 1 -36.60 1.70 -10.61
C MET A 1 -36.32 0.23 -10.88
N PRO A 2 -37.32 -0.57 -11.34
CA PRO A 2 -37.11 -1.96 -11.74
C PRO A 2 -35.84 -2.06 -12.60
N LEU A 3 -35.04 -3.12 -12.47
CA LEU A 3 -33.79 -3.31 -13.23
C LEU A 3 -33.96 -2.99 -14.72
N ALA A 4 -35.10 -3.39 -15.30
CA ALA A 4 -35.49 -3.07 -16.67
C ALA A 4 -35.78 -1.57 -16.94
N GLN A 5 -36.36 -0.86 -15.97
CA GLN A 5 -36.67 0.57 -16.09
C GLN A 5 -35.42 1.45 -15.85
N ALA A 6 -34.38 0.89 -15.21
CA ALA A 6 -33.11 1.52 -14.82
C ALA A 6 -32.00 1.41 -15.89
N VAL A 7 -32.07 0.30 -16.61
CA VAL A 7 -31.47 0.01 -17.91
C VAL A 7 -32.09 0.87 -19.03
N SER A 8 -33.35 1.29 -18.92
CA SER A 8 -34.04 2.05 -19.98
C SER A 8 -33.78 3.57 -20.01
N ILE A 9 -33.57 4.22 -18.85
CA ILE A 9 -33.29 5.67 -18.77
C ILE A 9 -31.81 5.97 -19.13
N LEU A 10 -30.91 4.99 -18.86
CA LEU A 10 -29.53 4.82 -19.36
C LEU A 10 -29.42 4.72 -20.88
N GLN A 11 -30.33 3.94 -21.46
CA GLN A 11 -30.37 3.67 -22.90
C GLN A 11 -30.90 4.85 -23.74
N LYS A 12 -31.42 5.96 -23.17
CA LYS A 12 -32.33 6.86 -23.92
C LYS A 12 -32.15 8.38 -23.74
N HIS A 13 -30.97 8.97 -23.72
CA HIS A 13 -30.88 10.45 -23.76
C HIS A 13 -31.48 11.22 -22.55
N CYS A 14 -31.41 10.72 -21.31
CA CYS A 14 -31.32 11.60 -20.11
C CYS A 14 -29.97 11.99 -19.40
N ARG A 15 -28.79 12.08 -19.94
CA ARG A 15 -28.53 11.38 -21.10
C ARG A 15 -28.64 9.83 -20.84
N MET A 16 -28.98 9.29 -19.63
CA MET A 16 -28.30 8.99 -18.34
C MET A 16 -28.96 7.77 -17.69
N ILE A 17 -28.14 6.86 -17.15
CA ILE A 17 -28.56 5.77 -16.26
C ILE A 17 -29.17 6.29 -15.01
N ARG A 18 -30.12 5.54 -14.45
CA ARG A 18 -30.51 5.80 -13.06
C ARG A 18 -30.38 4.60 -12.10
N ASN A 19 -30.21 3.35 -12.55
CA ASN A 19 -29.60 2.27 -11.74
C ASN A 19 -29.25 1.02 -12.57
N VAL A 20 -28.17 0.30 -12.25
CA VAL A 20 -27.93 -1.07 -12.75
C VAL A 20 -27.46 -1.87 -11.55
N GLN A 21 -28.31 -2.79 -11.10
CA GLN A 21 -28.03 -3.62 -9.93
C GLN A 21 -28.35 -5.06 -10.27
N ILE A 22 -27.30 -5.84 -10.46
CA ILE A 22 -27.35 -7.23 -10.04
C ILE A 22 -27.09 -7.18 -8.53
N LEU A 23 -28.17 -7.07 -7.76
CA LEU A 23 -28.13 -7.11 -6.31
C LEU A 23 -27.89 -8.55 -5.90
N TYR A 24 -26.63 -8.87 -5.64
CA TYR A 24 -26.27 -10.13 -5.01
C TYR A 24 -26.61 -10.16 -3.51
N SER A 25 -26.78 -8.98 -2.90
CA SER A 25 -27.10 -8.88 -1.48
C SER A 25 -28.04 -7.69 -1.25
N GLU A 26 -29.32 -8.01 -1.16
CA GLU A 26 -30.36 -7.18 -0.56
C GLU A 26 -30.74 -7.85 0.77
N GLN A 27 -31.15 -7.11 1.81
CA GLN A 27 -31.58 -7.77 3.06
C GLN A 27 -32.69 -8.81 2.85
N ALA A 28 -33.46 -8.68 1.77
CA ALA A 28 -34.52 -9.60 1.37
C ALA A 28 -34.05 -10.77 0.49
N ILE A 29 -32.85 -10.70 -0.10
CA ILE A 29 -32.35 -11.65 -1.09
C ILE A 29 -31.11 -12.33 -0.52
N ALA A 30 -31.25 -13.61 -0.17
CA ALA A 30 -30.16 -14.39 0.39
C ALA A 30 -29.04 -14.60 -0.65
N PRO A 31 -27.77 -14.32 -0.34
CA PRO A 31 -26.65 -14.48 -1.26
C PRO A 31 -26.31 -15.96 -1.45
N THR A 32 -27.07 -16.66 -2.31
CA THR A 32 -26.90 -18.10 -2.57
C THR A 32 -26.07 -18.38 -3.83
N ILE A 33 -25.55 -19.60 -3.94
CA ILE A 33 -24.83 -20.05 -5.14
C ILE A 33 -25.62 -19.89 -6.43
N GLU A 34 -26.93 -20.15 -6.44
CA GLU A 34 -27.77 -19.99 -7.64
C GLU A 34 -27.78 -18.54 -8.12
N GLN A 35 -27.80 -17.60 -7.19
CA GLN A 35 -27.74 -16.18 -7.54
C GLN A 35 -26.36 -15.81 -8.09
N ILE A 36 -25.28 -16.42 -7.58
CA ILE A 36 -23.94 -16.21 -8.15
C ILE A 36 -23.91 -16.73 -9.57
N ASP A 37 -24.36 -17.96 -9.80
CA ASP A 37 -24.35 -18.58 -11.13
C ASP A 37 -25.23 -17.80 -12.12
N GLN A 38 -26.38 -17.29 -11.67
CA GLN A 38 -27.25 -16.42 -12.48
C GLN A 38 -26.59 -15.07 -12.79
N SER A 39 -25.82 -14.53 -11.85
CA SER A 39 -25.23 -13.19 -11.93
C SER A 39 -23.91 -13.14 -12.70
N PHE A 40 -23.05 -14.13 -12.48
CA PHE A 40 -21.67 -14.16 -12.97
C PHE A 40 -21.42 -15.29 -13.98
N GLY A 41 -22.39 -16.19 -14.18
CA GLY A 41 -22.28 -17.35 -15.03
C GLY A 41 -21.67 -18.56 -14.29
N ALA A 42 -21.91 -19.75 -14.85
CA ALA A 42 -21.34 -20.99 -14.33
C ALA A 42 -19.81 -20.99 -14.46
N THR A 43 -19.11 -21.40 -13.40
CA THR A 43 -17.64 -21.54 -13.40
C THR A 43 -17.21 -22.98 -13.13
N HIS A 44 -15.90 -23.19 -13.02
CA HIS A 44 -15.39 -24.45 -12.52
C HIS A 44 -15.92 -24.74 -11.10
N PRO A 45 -16.13 -26.01 -10.75
CA PRO A 45 -16.63 -26.44 -9.46
C PRO A 45 -15.75 -25.91 -8.31
N GLY A 46 -16.39 -25.63 -7.17
CA GLY A 46 -15.75 -25.02 -6.02
C GLY A 46 -14.56 -25.84 -5.50
N ILE A 47 -13.49 -25.14 -5.14
CA ILE A 47 -12.27 -25.75 -4.60
C ILE A 47 -12.33 -25.74 -3.08
N TYR A 48 -12.19 -26.90 -2.46
CA TYR A 48 -12.16 -27.02 -1.00
C TYR A 48 -10.80 -26.62 -0.44
N ASN A 49 -10.81 -25.73 0.56
CA ASN A 49 -9.63 -25.38 1.35
C ASN A 49 -9.75 -26.01 2.75
N SER A 50 -8.97 -27.06 3.01
CA SER A 50 -8.97 -27.79 4.28
C SER A 50 -8.40 -26.98 5.45
N ALA A 51 -7.53 -25.99 5.21
CA ALA A 51 -6.98 -25.15 6.28
C ALA A 51 -8.03 -24.18 6.83
N GLU A 52 -8.92 -23.69 5.95
CA GLU A 52 -9.99 -22.75 6.32
C GLU A 52 -11.34 -23.46 6.57
N GLN A 53 -11.47 -24.73 6.18
CA GLN A 53 -12.74 -25.48 6.12
C GLN A 53 -13.80 -24.74 5.29
N LEU A 54 -13.37 -24.13 4.16
CA LEU A 54 -14.22 -23.35 3.27
C LEU A 54 -14.13 -23.86 1.83
N PHE A 55 -15.24 -23.82 1.12
CA PHE A 55 -15.28 -23.96 -0.34
C PHE A 55 -15.11 -22.60 -1.00
N HIS A 56 -14.25 -22.51 -2.00
CA HIS A 56 -14.00 -21.30 -2.78
C HIS A 56 -14.46 -21.48 -4.22
N LEU A 57 -15.39 -20.63 -4.66
CA LEU A 57 -15.82 -20.50 -6.05
C LEU A 57 -15.06 -19.32 -6.67
N ASN A 58 -14.28 -19.56 -7.71
CA ASN A 58 -13.33 -18.59 -8.25
C ASN A 58 -13.78 -18.05 -9.61
N PHE A 59 -13.78 -16.72 -9.72
CA PHE A 59 -13.92 -15.94 -10.93
C PHE A 59 -12.65 -15.12 -11.14
N ARG A 60 -12.47 -14.58 -12.35
CA ARG A 60 -11.34 -13.69 -12.60
C ARG A 60 -11.49 -12.40 -11.79
N GLY A 61 -10.61 -12.21 -10.80
CA GLY A 61 -10.60 -11.03 -9.91
C GLY A 61 -11.65 -11.04 -8.80
N LEU A 62 -12.35 -12.17 -8.60
CA LEU A 62 -13.42 -12.30 -7.62
C LEU A 62 -13.49 -13.76 -7.11
N SER A 63 -13.65 -13.96 -5.81
CA SER A 63 -13.93 -15.28 -5.25
C SER A 63 -14.99 -15.23 -4.17
N PHE A 64 -15.80 -16.28 -4.07
CA PHE A 64 -16.81 -16.46 -3.03
C PHE A 64 -16.46 -17.65 -2.16
N SER A 65 -16.62 -17.50 -0.84
CA SER A 65 -16.42 -18.61 0.09
C SER A 65 -17.70 -19.07 0.77
N PHE A 66 -17.84 -20.39 0.93
CA PHE A 66 -18.99 -21.07 1.52
C PHE A 66 -18.51 -21.96 2.67
N GLN A 67 -19.28 -21.98 3.76
CA GLN A 67 -18.98 -22.79 4.94
C GLN A 67 -19.83 -24.06 4.97
N LEU A 68 -19.22 -25.15 5.42
CA LEU A 68 -19.80 -26.50 5.39
C LEU A 68 -20.80 -26.77 6.52
N ASP A 69 -20.70 -26.01 7.62
CA ASP A 69 -21.36 -26.27 8.91
C ASP A 69 -22.92 -26.29 8.86
N SER A 70 -23.52 -25.85 7.76
CA SER A 70 -24.97 -25.82 7.57
C SER A 70 -25.52 -26.98 6.72
N TRP A 71 -24.66 -27.86 6.20
CA TRP A 71 -25.07 -28.87 5.22
C TRP A 71 -25.45 -30.14 5.97
N THR A 72 -26.76 -30.42 6.07
CA THR A 72 -27.35 -31.55 6.81
C THR A 72 -26.96 -32.93 6.28
N GLU A 73 -26.28 -32.98 5.14
CA GLU A 73 -25.53 -34.13 4.68
C GLU A 73 -24.07 -33.70 4.59
N ALA A 74 -23.26 -34.11 5.56
CA ALA A 74 -21.82 -34.04 5.40
C ALA A 74 -21.49 -34.77 4.09
N PRO A 75 -20.89 -34.11 3.07
CA PRO A 75 -20.36 -34.84 1.94
C PRO A 75 -19.37 -35.82 2.54
N LYS A 76 -19.64 -37.12 2.40
CA LYS A 76 -18.80 -38.19 2.95
C LYS A 76 -17.36 -37.89 2.53
N TYR A 77 -16.59 -37.37 3.48
CA TYR A 77 -15.18 -37.07 3.28
C TYR A 77 -14.47 -38.42 3.25
N GLU A 78 -14.31 -39.00 2.06
CA GLU A 78 -13.33 -40.03 1.87
C GLU A 78 -11.98 -39.35 1.58
N PRO A 79 -10.97 -39.54 2.44
CA PRO A 79 -9.66 -38.90 2.31
C PRO A 79 -8.83 -39.42 1.11
N ASN A 80 -9.44 -40.23 0.24
CA ASN A 80 -8.80 -40.82 -0.94
C ASN A 80 -8.97 -40.01 -2.23
N PHE A 81 -9.64 -38.86 -2.20
CA PHE A 81 -9.55 -37.88 -3.30
C PHE A 81 -8.26 -37.05 -3.19
N ALA A 82 -7.15 -37.78 -3.27
CA ALA A 82 -5.84 -37.23 -3.47
C ALA A 82 -5.83 -36.48 -4.83
N HIS A 83 -5.37 -35.23 -4.80
CA HIS A 83 -4.87 -34.50 -5.96
C HIS A 83 -5.83 -34.30 -7.15
N GLY A 84 -6.52 -33.17 -7.15
CA GLY A 84 -6.67 -32.37 -8.39
C GLY A 84 -7.85 -32.66 -9.32
N LEU A 85 -8.79 -33.56 -9.01
CA LEU A 85 -9.92 -33.84 -9.92
C LEU A 85 -11.31 -33.95 -9.25
N ALA A 86 -11.41 -33.84 -7.92
CA ALA A 86 -12.69 -33.87 -7.22
C ALA A 86 -13.38 -32.51 -7.24
N SER A 87 -14.12 -32.30 -8.33
CA SER A 87 -15.07 -31.22 -8.52
C SER A 87 -16.27 -31.38 -7.57
N LEU A 88 -16.14 -30.96 -6.32
CA LEU A 88 -17.27 -30.98 -5.39
C LEU A 88 -18.23 -29.85 -5.76
N GLN A 89 -19.43 -30.26 -6.20
CA GLN A 89 -20.51 -29.32 -6.46
C GLN A 89 -21.00 -28.76 -5.12
N ILE A 90 -20.95 -27.43 -4.99
CA ILE A 90 -21.51 -26.74 -3.84
C ILE A 90 -23.03 -26.96 -3.88
N PRO A 91 -23.66 -27.40 -2.79
CA PRO A 91 -25.07 -27.77 -2.78
C PRO A 91 -25.97 -26.57 -3.02
N HIS A 92 -27.16 -26.87 -3.56
CA HIS A 92 -28.18 -25.86 -3.82
C HIS A 92 -28.58 -25.12 -2.53
N GLY A 93 -28.74 -23.80 -2.63
CA GLY A 93 -29.08 -22.92 -1.50
C GLY A 93 -27.91 -22.57 -0.58
N ALA A 94 -26.68 -22.99 -0.89
CA ALA A 94 -25.51 -22.63 -0.10
C ALA A 94 -25.32 -21.09 -0.06
N MET A 95 -25.19 -20.54 1.14
CA MET A 95 -25.02 -19.10 1.36
C MET A 95 -23.55 -18.70 1.36
N VAL A 96 -23.25 -17.55 0.76
CA VAL A 96 -21.91 -16.97 0.79
C VAL A 96 -21.58 -16.41 2.16
N LYS A 97 -20.41 -16.80 2.66
CA LYS A 97 -19.81 -16.29 3.90
C LYS A 97 -18.92 -15.08 3.64
N ARG A 98 -18.10 -15.11 2.59
CA ARG A 98 -17.20 -14.00 2.23
C ARG A 98 -17.10 -13.84 0.72
N MET A 99 -16.93 -12.59 0.31
CA MET A 99 -16.61 -12.20 -1.06
C MET A 99 -15.24 -11.52 -1.05
N TYR A 100 -14.36 -11.97 -1.94
CA TYR A 100 -13.03 -11.41 -2.12
C TYR A 100 -12.94 -10.75 -3.49
N ILE A 101 -12.66 -9.45 -3.54
CA ILE A 101 -12.37 -8.74 -4.78
C ILE A 101 -10.86 -8.52 -4.82
N TYR A 102 -10.21 -8.98 -5.89
CA TYR A 102 -8.76 -8.90 -6.00
C TYR A 102 -8.31 -8.62 -7.43
N SER A 103 -7.07 -8.12 -7.56
CA SER A 103 -6.40 -8.03 -8.86
C SER A 103 -5.45 -9.22 -9.00
N GLY A 104 -5.62 -10.01 -10.07
CA GLY A 104 -4.85 -11.24 -10.29
C GLY A 104 -5.71 -12.38 -10.85
N ASN A 105 -5.09 -13.54 -11.08
CA ASN A 105 -5.79 -14.74 -11.55
C ASN A 105 -6.32 -15.62 -10.41
N SER A 106 -5.80 -15.44 -9.18
CA SER A 106 -6.21 -16.19 -8.01
C SER A 106 -6.11 -15.31 -6.75
N LEU A 107 -6.76 -15.75 -5.66
CA LEU A 107 -6.67 -15.07 -4.37
C LEU A 107 -5.22 -15.00 -3.85
N GLN A 108 -4.39 -16.02 -4.17
CA GLN A 108 -2.98 -16.07 -3.79
C GLN A 108 -2.13 -15.08 -4.59
N ASP A 109 -2.50 -14.81 -5.83
CA ASP A 109 -1.82 -13.86 -6.72
C ASP A 109 -2.27 -12.41 -6.51
N THR A 110 -3.13 -12.16 -5.52
CA THR A 110 -3.70 -10.84 -5.25
C THR A 110 -2.62 -9.81 -5.03
N LYS A 111 -2.62 -8.76 -5.86
CA LYS A 111 -1.77 -7.58 -5.67
C LYS A 111 -2.62 -6.34 -5.42
N ALA A 112 -2.04 -5.37 -4.73
CA ALA A 112 -2.64 -4.05 -4.63
C ALA A 112 -2.74 -3.45 -6.05
N PRO A 113 -3.87 -2.85 -6.43
CA PRO A 113 -3.99 -2.22 -7.74
C PRO A 113 -3.00 -1.06 -7.85
N THR A 114 -2.42 -0.89 -9.03
CA THR A 114 -1.58 0.28 -9.31
C THR A 114 -2.41 1.54 -9.35
N MET A 115 -1.79 2.68 -9.02
CA MET A 115 -2.47 3.97 -9.11
C MET A 115 -2.85 4.25 -10.57
N PRO A 116 -4.10 4.63 -10.88
CA PRO A 116 -4.51 4.96 -12.24
C PRO A 116 -3.68 6.11 -12.83
N LEU A 117 -3.41 6.06 -14.14
CA LEU A 117 -2.57 7.06 -14.82
C LEU A 117 -3.11 8.50 -14.65
N GLY A 118 -4.43 8.67 -14.65
CA GLY A 118 -5.06 9.98 -14.44
C GLY A 118 -4.83 10.57 -13.04
N CYS A 119 -4.47 9.76 -12.05
CA CYS A 119 -4.24 10.20 -10.67
C CYS A 119 -2.85 10.77 -10.45
N TYR A 120 -1.90 10.58 -11.37
CA TYR A 120 -0.56 11.16 -11.22
C TYR A 120 -0.61 12.69 -11.31
N MET A 121 -1.49 13.26 -12.13
CA MET A 121 -1.68 14.72 -12.29
C MET A 121 -0.35 15.50 -12.50
N GLY A 122 0.63 14.89 -13.18
CA GLY A 122 1.96 15.47 -13.40
C GLY A 122 2.94 15.34 -12.22
N ASN A 123 2.51 14.75 -11.10
CA ASN A 123 3.36 14.50 -9.95
C ASN A 123 4.19 13.22 -10.11
N VAL A 124 5.25 13.15 -9.30
CA VAL A 124 6.10 11.98 -9.14
C VAL A 124 5.74 11.28 -7.84
N TYR A 125 5.53 9.97 -7.89
CA TYR A 125 5.22 9.14 -6.73
C TYR A 125 6.33 8.13 -6.46
N ALA A 126 6.53 7.76 -5.19
CA ALA A 126 7.41 6.66 -4.85
C ALA A 126 6.67 5.33 -4.95
N GLU A 127 7.18 4.41 -5.77
CA GLU A 127 6.73 3.02 -5.79
C GLU A 127 7.33 2.23 -4.63
N SER A 128 8.63 2.42 -4.37
CA SER A 128 9.33 1.80 -3.26
C SER A 128 10.52 2.64 -2.82
N VAL A 129 10.88 2.55 -1.53
CA VAL A 129 12.03 3.24 -0.94
C VAL A 129 12.91 2.23 -0.22
N ASP A 130 14.06 1.88 -0.79
CA ASP A 130 15.03 1.02 -0.13
C ASP A 130 15.96 1.86 0.76
N VAL A 131 16.09 1.49 2.03
CA VAL A 131 17.06 2.11 2.94
C VAL A 131 18.43 1.49 2.69
N LEU A 132 19.34 2.29 2.16
CA LEU A 132 20.73 1.89 1.93
C LEU A 132 21.49 1.94 3.25
N ARG A 133 22.23 0.88 3.57
CA ARG A 133 23.01 0.79 4.81
C ARG A 133 24.32 0.02 4.61
N ASP A 134 25.30 0.33 5.45
CA ASP A 134 26.54 -0.42 5.58
C ASP A 134 26.75 -0.91 7.04
N ALA A 135 27.97 -1.33 7.37
CA ALA A 135 28.33 -1.76 8.73
C ALA A 135 28.32 -0.62 9.76
N SER A 136 28.40 0.64 9.31
CA SER A 136 28.46 1.84 10.15
C SER A 136 27.08 2.45 10.43
N GLY A 137 26.10 2.19 9.56
CA GLY A 137 24.73 2.66 9.75
C GLY A 137 23.97 2.86 8.43
N PRO A 138 22.85 3.60 8.45
CA PRO A 138 22.15 3.97 7.24
C PRO A 138 22.94 5.02 6.45
N LEU A 139 23.13 4.78 5.15
CA LEU A 139 23.83 5.66 4.21
C LEU A 139 22.88 6.65 3.53
N GLY A 140 21.66 6.21 3.23
CA GLY A 140 20.72 6.99 2.44
C GLY A 140 19.49 6.21 2.01
N LEU A 141 18.80 6.74 1.02
CA LEU A 141 17.58 6.19 0.44
C LEU A 141 17.77 5.98 -1.06
N ARG A 142 17.26 4.86 -1.56
CA ARG A 142 17.10 4.60 -3.00
C ARG A 142 15.62 4.52 -3.31
N LEU A 143 15.14 5.48 -4.10
CA LEU A 143 13.74 5.66 -4.43
C LEU A 143 13.50 5.19 -5.86
N ARG A 144 12.53 4.28 -6.03
CA ARG A 144 11.96 3.93 -7.33
C ARG A 144 10.77 4.85 -7.59
N LEU A 145 10.97 5.81 -8.48
CA LEU A 145 10.02 6.88 -8.76
C LEU A 145 9.17 6.55 -9.99
N GLN A 146 7.90 6.89 -9.93
CA GLN A 146 6.91 6.74 -10.98
C GLN A 146 6.33 8.09 -11.37
N SER A 147 6.31 8.37 -12.68
CA SER A 147 5.71 9.59 -13.22
C SER A 147 5.03 9.31 -14.56
N THR A 148 3.96 10.05 -14.86
CA THR A 148 3.37 10.04 -16.20
C THR A 148 4.06 11.09 -17.05
N GLY A 149 4.80 10.66 -18.08
CA GLY A 149 5.40 11.60 -19.01
C GLY A 149 4.32 12.28 -19.85
N CYS A 150 4.16 13.59 -19.72
CA CYS A 150 3.42 14.38 -20.69
C CYS A 150 4.43 14.90 -21.72
N GLY A 151 4.43 14.32 -22.92
CA GLY A 151 4.90 15.07 -24.08
C GLY A 151 3.94 16.24 -24.33
N PRO A 152 4.39 17.40 -24.82
CA PRO A 152 3.47 18.48 -25.16
C PRO A 152 2.50 17.98 -26.24
N GLY A 153 1.21 17.88 -25.90
CA GLY A 153 0.12 17.83 -26.89
C GLY A 153 -0.92 16.71 -26.78
N VAL A 154 -0.69 15.57 -26.10
CA VAL A 154 -1.68 14.47 -26.13
C VAL A 154 -1.69 13.68 -24.81
N MET A 155 -2.70 13.90 -23.96
CA MET A 155 -2.95 13.07 -22.77
C MET A 155 -3.30 11.60 -23.10
N ALA A 156 -3.65 11.31 -24.35
CA ALA A 156 -4.06 9.98 -24.79
C ALA A 156 -2.91 8.97 -24.89
N ASP A 157 -1.63 9.38 -24.80
CA ASP A 157 -0.47 8.48 -24.86
C ASP A 157 0.44 8.59 -23.62
N ALA A 158 -0.15 8.96 -22.47
CA ALA A 158 0.56 9.08 -21.20
C ALA A 158 1.07 7.71 -20.72
N LYS A 159 2.36 7.45 -20.94
CA LYS A 159 3.04 6.23 -20.47
C LYS A 159 3.65 6.45 -19.10
N LEU A 160 3.53 5.43 -18.24
CA LEU A 160 4.22 5.39 -16.96
C LEU A 160 5.73 5.29 -17.20
N ARG A 161 6.48 6.20 -16.61
CA ARG A 161 7.94 6.20 -16.58
C ARG A 161 8.41 5.86 -15.18
N VAL A 162 9.36 4.94 -15.12
CA VAL A 162 9.99 4.50 -13.88
C VAL A 162 11.46 4.93 -13.91
N SER A 163 11.93 5.55 -12.83
CA SER A 163 13.33 5.93 -12.67
C SER A 163 13.80 5.66 -11.26
N GLU A 164 15.07 5.28 -11.11
CA GLU A 164 15.70 5.08 -9.81
C GLU A 164 16.57 6.29 -9.45
N ARG A 165 16.46 6.73 -8.20
CA ARG A 165 17.15 7.91 -7.67
C ARG A 165 17.66 7.65 -6.26
N CYS A 166 18.86 8.12 -5.94
CA CYS A 166 19.49 7.92 -4.64
C CYS A 166 19.71 9.27 -3.96
N VAL A 167 19.41 9.34 -2.66
CA VAL A 167 19.72 10.50 -1.81
C VAL A 167 20.45 10.01 -0.57
N PHE A 168 21.54 10.66 -0.20
CA PHE A 168 22.42 10.23 0.88
C PHE A 168 22.44 11.23 2.05
N PHE A 169 22.86 10.75 3.22
CA PHE A 169 23.25 11.66 4.29
C PHE A 169 24.42 12.53 3.82
N GLY A 170 24.35 13.81 4.13
CA GLY A 170 25.34 14.79 3.71
C GLY A 170 25.02 15.48 2.39
N ASP A 171 24.06 15.02 1.58
CA ASP A 171 23.68 15.70 0.33
C ASP A 171 23.20 17.13 0.58
N SER A 172 23.59 18.06 -0.29
CA SER A 172 23.13 19.45 -0.21
C SER A 172 21.66 19.56 -0.63
N CYS A 173 20.99 20.65 -0.27
CA CYS A 173 19.62 20.88 -0.74
C CYS A 173 19.51 20.94 -2.28
N GLN A 174 20.56 21.42 -2.97
CA GLN A 174 20.62 21.42 -4.43
C GLN A 174 20.72 20.00 -5.00
N ASP A 175 21.56 19.14 -4.40
CA ASP A 175 21.70 17.74 -4.84
C ASP A 175 20.37 17.00 -4.70
N VAL A 176 19.72 17.15 -3.55
CA VAL A 176 18.40 16.55 -3.28
C VAL A 176 17.35 17.06 -4.27
N MET A 177 17.30 18.38 -4.52
CA MET A 177 16.32 18.97 -5.43
C MET A 177 16.58 18.56 -6.89
N SER A 178 17.84 18.42 -7.30
CA SER A 178 18.18 17.93 -8.64
C SER A 178 17.80 16.46 -8.85
N THR A 179 17.77 15.69 -7.75
CA THR A 179 17.51 14.26 -7.76
C THR A 179 16.02 13.92 -7.67
N LEU A 180 15.29 14.59 -6.76
CA LEU A 180 13.88 14.31 -6.45
C LEU A 180 12.90 15.34 -7.00
N GLY A 181 13.39 16.51 -7.44
CA GLY A 181 12.56 17.65 -7.81
C GLY A 181 12.25 18.57 -6.61
N ALA A 182 11.35 19.52 -6.81
CA ALA A 182 10.96 20.47 -5.77
C ALA A 182 10.16 19.80 -4.64
N PRO A 183 10.39 20.16 -3.38
CA PRO A 183 9.54 19.69 -2.28
C PRO A 183 8.15 20.32 -2.37
N HIS A 184 7.16 19.63 -1.82
CA HIS A 184 5.77 20.15 -1.77
C HIS A 184 5.64 21.25 -0.72
N LYS A 185 6.41 21.14 0.36
CA LYS A 185 6.45 22.12 1.44
C LYS A 185 7.83 22.15 2.05
N ILE A 186 8.23 23.35 2.49
CA ILE A 186 9.41 23.55 3.33
C ILE A 186 8.92 23.95 4.72
N PHE A 187 9.39 23.25 5.75
CA PHE A 187 9.03 23.53 7.14
C PHE A 187 10.28 23.82 7.97
N TYR A 188 10.37 25.03 8.53
CA TYR A 188 11.45 25.42 9.41
C TYR A 188 11.11 25.01 10.85
N LYS A 189 12.04 24.30 11.49
CA LYS A 189 11.89 23.89 12.88
C LYS A 189 11.83 25.16 13.74
N SER A 190 10.84 25.24 14.63
CA SER A 190 10.85 26.26 15.67
C SER A 190 12.01 26.02 16.63
N GLU A 191 12.53 27.09 17.25
CA GLU A 191 13.56 26.97 18.27
C GLU A 191 13.17 25.92 19.31
N ASP A 192 14.11 25.03 19.61
CA ASP A 192 13.91 23.99 20.60
C ASP A 192 13.82 24.63 21.99
N LYS A 193 12.59 24.81 22.46
CA LYS A 193 12.28 25.41 23.77
C LYS A 193 12.88 24.62 24.94
N MET A 194 13.33 23.37 24.74
CA MET A 194 14.04 22.61 25.76
C MET A 194 15.52 22.98 25.88
N LYS A 195 16.10 23.73 24.92
CA LYS A 195 17.50 24.20 25.00
C LYS A 195 17.75 25.11 26.19
N ILE A 196 16.74 25.80 26.69
CA ILE A 196 16.85 26.67 27.88
C ILE A 196 17.11 25.87 29.17
N HIS A 197 16.76 24.58 29.18
CA HIS A 197 17.01 23.67 30.30
C HIS A 197 18.32 22.88 30.13
N SER A 198 19.10 23.17 29.09
CA SER A 198 20.40 22.53 28.92
C SER A 198 21.32 22.96 30.07
N PRO A 199 22.13 22.05 30.66
CA PRO A 199 22.96 22.35 31.83
C PRO A 199 24.11 23.35 31.54
N SER A 200 24.26 23.83 30.30
CA SER A 200 25.31 24.77 29.90
C SER A 200 24.85 25.76 28.80
N PRO A 201 23.91 26.67 29.12
CA PRO A 201 23.34 27.60 28.14
C PRO A 201 24.36 28.60 27.57
N HIS A 202 25.42 28.91 28.32
CA HIS A 202 26.47 29.86 27.93
C HIS A 202 27.52 29.30 26.96
N LYS A 203 27.59 27.97 26.79
CA LYS A 203 28.55 27.33 25.86
C LYS A 203 27.96 27.09 24.46
N GLN A 204 26.67 27.33 24.28
CA GLN A 204 26.02 27.13 22.99
C GLN A 204 25.96 28.45 22.24
N VAL A 205 26.68 28.54 21.12
CA VAL A 205 26.45 29.61 20.15
C VAL A 205 25.01 29.46 19.66
N PRO A 206 24.16 30.49 19.74
CA PRO A 206 22.83 30.44 19.14
C PRO A 206 22.96 30.06 17.67
N ALA A 207 22.31 28.99 17.24
CA ALA A 207 22.26 28.66 15.84
C ALA A 207 21.56 29.83 15.14
N LYS A 208 22.26 30.49 14.20
CA LYS A 208 21.75 31.68 13.51
C LYS A 208 20.49 31.37 12.69
N CYS A 209 20.30 30.10 12.35
CA CYS A 209 19.16 29.57 11.62
C CYS A 209 18.72 28.23 12.24
N ASN A 210 17.45 27.89 12.05
CA ASN A 210 16.90 26.61 12.46
C ASN A 210 16.94 25.59 11.33
N ASP A 211 17.05 24.31 11.69
CA ASP A 211 16.95 23.21 10.74
C ASP A 211 15.62 23.27 9.98
N TYR A 212 15.59 22.73 8.78
CA TYR A 212 14.38 22.76 7.96
C TYR A 212 14.15 21.46 7.22
N PHE A 213 12.88 21.14 7.02
CA PHE A 213 12.43 19.96 6.31
C PHE A 213 12.05 20.30 4.89
N TYR A 214 12.43 19.43 3.96
CA TYR A 214 11.76 19.28 2.67
C TYR A 214 10.76 18.15 2.78
N ASN A 215 9.47 18.48 2.62
CA ASN A 215 8.38 17.51 2.67
C ASN A 215 8.00 17.07 1.25
N TYR A 216 8.16 15.77 0.97
CA TYR A 216 7.75 15.16 -0.28
C TYR A 216 6.51 14.29 -0.06
N PHE A 217 5.34 14.93 -0.08
CA PHE A 217 4.05 14.30 0.23
C PHE A 217 3.76 13.08 -0.66
N THR A 218 3.98 13.19 -1.97
CA THR A 218 3.74 12.10 -2.93
C THR A 218 4.78 10.97 -2.85
N LEU A 219 5.94 11.23 -2.23
CA LEU A 219 6.97 10.21 -1.99
C LEU A 219 6.81 9.56 -0.61
N GLY A 220 6.05 10.18 0.30
CA GLY A 220 5.94 9.73 1.68
C GLY A 220 7.23 9.96 2.49
N VAL A 221 8.06 10.94 2.10
CA VAL A 221 9.39 11.18 2.69
C VAL A 221 9.56 12.63 3.12
N ASP A 222 10.11 12.83 4.32
CA ASP A 222 10.68 14.12 4.73
C ASP A 222 12.20 14.04 4.86
N ILE A 223 12.88 15.10 4.46
CA ILE A 223 14.33 15.23 4.56
C ILE A 223 14.65 16.45 5.42
N LEU A 224 15.30 16.24 6.57
CA LEU A 224 15.77 17.31 7.44
C LEU A 224 17.17 17.74 7.01
N PHE A 225 17.32 19.04 6.78
CA PHE A 225 18.60 19.68 6.53
C PHE A 225 19.10 20.38 7.77
N ASP A 226 20.40 20.28 7.98
CA ASP A 226 21.10 21.07 8.97
C ASP A 226 21.13 22.55 8.58
N ALA A 227 20.78 23.44 9.51
CA ALA A 227 20.69 24.86 9.23
C ALA A 227 22.03 25.54 8.89
N ASN A 228 23.14 24.99 9.39
CA ASN A 228 24.46 25.60 9.23
C ASN A 228 25.15 25.10 7.97
N THR A 229 25.01 23.80 7.69
CA THR A 229 25.70 23.15 6.55
C THR A 229 24.79 22.97 5.34
N HIS A 230 23.48 23.14 5.48
CA HIS A 230 22.47 22.86 4.44
C HIS A 230 22.55 21.44 3.88
N ARG A 231 22.97 20.48 4.73
CA ARG A 231 23.14 19.08 4.37
C ARG A 231 22.10 18.18 5.01
N ALA A 232 21.67 17.16 4.28
CA ALA A 232 20.70 16.18 4.74
C ALA A 232 21.25 15.40 5.95
N LYS A 233 20.53 15.44 7.07
CA LYS A 233 20.94 14.77 8.32
C LYS A 233 19.90 13.80 8.90
N LYS A 234 18.66 13.84 8.42
CA LYS A 234 17.61 12.91 8.84
C LYS A 234 16.61 12.65 7.72
N PHE A 235 16.19 11.41 7.59
CA PHE A 235 15.06 11.01 6.73
C PHE A 235 13.89 10.56 7.61
N VAL A 236 12.67 10.92 7.22
CA VAL A 236 11.43 10.45 7.84
C VAL A 236 10.59 9.75 6.78
N LEU A 237 10.22 8.49 7.00
CA LEU A 237 9.37 7.71 6.09
C LEU A 237 7.98 7.55 6.71
N HIS A 238 6.95 7.98 6.00
CA HIS A 238 5.57 8.02 6.48
C HIS A 238 4.78 6.79 6.02
N THR A 239 4.18 6.05 6.96
CA THR A 239 3.39 4.83 6.66
C THR A 239 1.94 5.13 6.24
N ASN A 240 1.53 6.41 6.36
CA ASN A 240 0.15 6.86 6.19
C ASN A 240 -0.83 6.02 7.04
N TYR A 241 -0.53 5.90 8.34
CA TYR A 241 -1.33 5.13 9.28
C TYR A 241 -2.72 5.78 9.51
N PRO A 242 -3.84 5.05 9.32
CA PRO A 242 -5.18 5.57 9.59
C PRO A 242 -5.35 6.02 11.04
N GLY A 243 -5.89 7.22 11.25
CA GLY A 243 -6.10 7.81 12.58
C GLY A 243 -4.99 8.72 13.09
N HIS A 244 -3.87 8.84 12.37
CA HIS A 244 -2.87 9.88 12.64
C HIS A 244 -3.32 11.24 12.07
N TYR A 245 -2.92 12.36 12.68
CA TYR A 245 -3.34 13.69 12.24
C TYR A 245 -2.86 14.06 10.82
N ASN A 246 -1.73 13.49 10.39
CA ASN A 246 -1.21 13.62 9.01
C ASN A 246 -1.77 12.57 8.04
N PHE A 247 -2.78 11.79 8.44
CA PHE A 247 -3.38 10.81 7.54
C PHE A 247 -3.90 11.52 6.29
N ASN A 248 -3.67 10.91 5.12
CA ASN A 248 -4.01 11.44 3.80
C ASN A 248 -3.24 12.71 3.37
N ILE A 249 -2.28 13.19 4.17
CA ILE A 249 -1.33 14.22 3.73
C ILE A 249 -0.20 13.59 2.92
N TYR A 250 0.31 12.44 3.39
CA TYR A 250 1.40 11.72 2.74
C TYR A 250 0.87 10.51 1.99
N HIS A 251 1.41 10.28 0.79
CA HIS A 251 1.36 8.96 0.17
C HIS A 251 2.10 7.96 1.08
N ARG A 252 1.61 6.72 1.13
CA ARG A 252 2.29 5.68 1.92
C ARG A 252 3.67 5.41 1.31
N CYS A 253 4.70 5.53 2.13
CA CYS A 253 6.05 5.11 1.76
C CYS A 253 6.15 3.58 1.89
N ASP A 254 6.33 2.89 0.76
CA ASP A 254 6.60 1.44 0.73
C ASP A 254 8.11 1.20 0.91
N PHE A 255 8.56 1.27 2.16
CA PHE A 255 9.97 1.19 2.49
C PHE A 255 10.43 -0.25 2.70
N ARG A 256 11.70 -0.50 2.42
CA ARG A 256 12.40 -1.75 2.72
C ARG A 256 13.69 -1.46 3.46
N ILE A 257 13.83 -2.06 4.63
CA ILE A 257 15.01 -1.91 5.47
C ILE A 257 15.64 -3.29 5.61
N PRO A 258 16.86 -3.52 5.12
CA PRO A 258 17.62 -4.70 5.58
C PRO A 258 17.75 -4.58 7.11
N LEU A 259 17.79 -5.65 7.89
CA LEU A 259 18.01 -5.64 9.34
C LEU A 259 18.99 -6.77 9.63
N THR A 260 20.07 -6.45 10.31
CA THR A 260 21.09 -7.46 10.66
C THR A 260 20.67 -8.09 11.98
N VAL A 261 20.24 -9.35 11.95
CA VAL A 261 19.88 -10.11 13.15
C VAL A 261 21.08 -10.97 13.53
N LYS A 262 21.66 -10.70 14.70
CA LYS A 262 22.65 -11.60 15.30
C LYS A 262 21.90 -12.71 16.02
N ARG A 263 22.02 -13.96 15.54
CA ARG A 263 21.64 -15.14 16.30
C ARG A 263 22.86 -15.65 17.07
N ASP A 264 22.63 -16.38 18.16
CA ASP A 264 23.70 -16.88 19.05
C ASP A 264 24.66 -17.85 18.34
N SER A 265 24.24 -18.46 17.23
CA SER A 265 25.11 -19.13 16.26
C SER A 265 25.70 -18.08 15.31
N SER A 266 27.01 -18.07 15.13
CA SER A 266 27.87 -17.11 14.38
C SER A 266 27.48 -16.73 12.93
N GLU A 267 26.31 -17.10 12.44
CA GLU A 267 25.77 -16.67 11.15
C GLU A 267 24.97 -15.38 11.28
N THR A 268 25.38 -14.36 10.53
CA THR A 268 24.68 -13.08 10.48
C THR A 268 23.60 -13.17 9.41
N GLN A 269 22.32 -13.22 9.80
CA GLN A 269 21.20 -13.25 8.86
C GLN A 269 20.67 -11.83 8.64
N THR A 270 20.47 -11.44 7.38
CA THR A 270 19.81 -10.18 7.02
C THR A 270 18.34 -10.44 6.76
N GLU A 271 17.46 -9.84 7.55
CA GLU A 271 16.00 -9.88 7.35
C GLU A 271 15.50 -8.54 6.78
N ILE A 272 14.47 -8.53 5.95
CA ILE A 272 13.94 -7.28 5.37
C ILE A 272 12.69 -6.86 6.15
N CYS A 273 12.77 -5.73 6.85
CA CYS A 273 11.61 -5.04 7.40
C CYS A 273 10.93 -4.23 6.31
N THR A 274 9.60 -4.37 6.21
CA THR A 274 8.79 -3.68 5.21
C THR A 274 7.71 -2.84 5.88
N THR A 275 7.09 -1.93 5.15
CA THR A 275 5.94 -1.12 5.63
C THR A 275 4.79 -1.97 6.16
N TYR A 276 4.65 -3.23 5.72
CA TYR A 276 3.57 -4.15 6.08
C TYR A 276 3.93 -5.16 7.17
N SER A 277 5.18 -5.14 7.66
CA SER A 277 5.57 -5.95 8.83
C SER A 277 4.64 -5.61 10.01
N LYS A 278 4.28 -6.61 10.84
CA LYS A 278 3.30 -6.51 11.96
C LYS A 278 3.75 -5.57 13.10
N VAL A 279 4.12 -4.35 12.79
CA VAL A 279 4.62 -3.36 13.74
C VAL A 279 3.92 -2.05 13.45
N ARG A 280 3.07 -1.63 14.40
CA ARG A 280 2.19 -0.47 14.26
C ARG A 280 2.99 0.81 14.50
N TYR A 281 3.69 1.32 13.48
CA TYR A 281 4.43 2.59 13.58
C TYR A 281 3.80 3.67 12.68
N HIS A 282 3.63 4.89 13.20
CA HIS A 282 3.22 6.06 12.41
C HIS A 282 4.31 6.52 11.42
N SER A 283 5.58 6.47 11.84
CA SER A 283 6.70 6.88 10.97
C SER A 283 8.02 6.23 11.36
N LEU A 284 8.92 6.13 10.39
CA LEU A 284 10.31 5.71 10.59
C LEU A 284 11.22 6.94 10.49
N GLN A 285 12.20 7.04 11.40
CA GLN A 285 13.19 8.10 11.41
C GLN A 285 14.61 7.53 11.30
N LEU A 286 15.34 7.93 10.27
CA LEU A 286 16.73 7.57 10.04
C LEU A 286 17.61 8.78 10.37
N VAL A 287 18.52 8.64 11.33
CA VAL A 287 19.50 9.68 11.70
C VAL A 287 20.84 8.99 11.79
N HIS A 288 21.79 9.24 10.88
CA HIS A 288 23.07 8.54 10.91
C HIS A 288 23.72 8.60 12.32
N PRO A 289 24.12 7.47 12.95
CA PRO A 289 24.08 6.07 12.47
C PRO A 289 22.83 5.26 12.93
N ASN A 290 21.88 5.90 13.60
CA ASN A 290 20.75 5.30 14.28
C ASN A 290 19.46 5.21 13.43
N LEU A 291 18.63 4.23 13.78
CA LEU A 291 17.29 4.00 13.27
C LEU A 291 16.30 4.11 14.43
N PHE A 292 15.27 4.93 14.29
CA PHE A 292 14.21 5.09 15.29
C PHE A 292 12.85 4.82 14.65
N PHE A 293 12.02 4.02 15.33
CA PHE A 293 10.62 3.85 14.98
C PHE A 293 9.78 4.71 15.91
N GLN A 294 8.87 5.51 15.33
CA GLN A 294 7.93 6.31 16.11
C GLN A 294 6.54 5.69 16.03
N TYR A 295 5.98 5.42 17.21
CA TYR A 295 4.62 4.93 17.37
C TYR A 295 3.62 5.94 16.87
#